data_AF-A0A811QBE3-F1
#
_entry.id   AF-A0A811QBE3-F1
#
_cell.length_a   1.000
_cell.length_b   1.000
_cell.length_c   1.000
_cell.angle_alpha   90.00
_cell.angle_beta   90.00
_cell.angle_gamma   90.00
#
_symmetry.space_group_name_H-M   'P 1'
#
loop_
_entity.id
_entity.type
_entity.pdbx_description
1 polymer ?
#
loop_
_entity_poly.entity_id
_entity_poly.type
_entity_poly.pdbx_seq_one_letter_code
_entity_poly.pdbx_strand_id
1 'polypeptide(L)'
;MASLGHPGAILVPRCLVIFNGTNWGDFVFHLEVNMDGQLFWGNLTGERICPPYPGLPMPPTYPPDADDDAKTALLEAFEAQMESYHSDLGVYETWLCEEKSAKAILLLSMEVDLTRSLRGLPTSYLMWDHLCRSYKIRNEAMYLVVVVEEAQSLRQLDSTFEDFHC
;
A
#
# COMPACT_ATOMS: atom_id res chain seq x y z
N MET A 1 22.26 -20.90 -24.63
CA MET A 1 21.77 -19.55 -24.96
C MET A 1 20.93 -19.06 -23.79
N ALA A 2 21.50 -18.21 -22.94
CA ALA A 2 20.78 -17.61 -21.82
C ALA A 2 20.09 -16.33 -22.32
N SER A 3 18.77 -16.25 -22.11
CA SER A 3 18.01 -15.02 -22.36
C SER A 3 18.40 -14.01 -21.28
N LEU A 4 19.01 -12.91 -21.71
CA LEU A 4 19.30 -11.74 -20.89
C LEU A 4 17.95 -11.11 -20.53
N GLY A 5 17.51 -11.29 -19.28
CA GLY A 5 16.27 -10.68 -18.77
C GLY A 5 16.31 -9.17 -18.90
N HIS A 6 15.18 -8.56 -19.29
CA HIS A 6 15.04 -7.12 -19.41
C HIS A 6 15.42 -6.41 -18.09
N PRO A 7 16.38 -5.48 -18.10
CA PRO A 7 16.60 -4.58 -16.98
C PRO A 7 15.42 -3.61 -16.91
N GLY A 8 14.48 -3.88 -16.01
CA GLY A 8 13.28 -3.04 -15.83
C GLY A 8 12.06 -3.76 -15.29
N ALA A 9 12.05 -5.10 -15.27
CA ALA A 9 11.00 -5.85 -14.60
C ALA A 9 11.28 -5.90 -13.09
N ILE A 10 10.64 -5.02 -12.32
CA ILE A 10 10.53 -5.19 -10.87
C ILE A 10 9.79 -6.51 -10.67
N LEU A 11 10.48 -7.51 -10.12
CA LEU A 11 9.84 -8.73 -9.65
C LEU A 11 8.97 -8.32 -8.47
N VAL A 12 7.68 -8.07 -8.73
CA VAL A 12 6.69 -7.83 -7.69
C VAL A 12 6.63 -9.10 -6.85
N PRO A 13 7.07 -9.08 -5.59
CA PRO A 13 7.01 -10.27 -4.75
C PRO A 13 5.54 -10.64 -4.58
N ARG A 14 5.21 -11.89 -4.91
CA ARG A 14 3.87 -12.39 -4.68
C ARG A 14 3.70 -12.64 -3.20
N CYS A 15 2.65 -12.08 -2.59
CA CYS A 15 2.25 -12.52 -1.26
C CYS A 15 1.91 -14.01 -1.35
N LEU A 16 2.48 -14.81 -0.46
CA LEU A 16 2.26 -16.25 -0.45
C LEU A 16 0.83 -16.61 -0.02
N VAL A 17 0.15 -15.70 0.68
CA VAL A 17 -1.23 -15.85 1.14
C VAL A 17 -2.17 -15.07 0.24
N ILE A 18 -3.14 -15.77 -0.34
CA ILE A 18 -4.24 -15.18 -1.10
C ILE A 18 -5.41 -14.96 -0.13
N PHE A 19 -5.89 -13.72 -0.05
CA PHE A 19 -7.07 -13.37 0.70
C PHE A 19 -8.33 -13.95 0.04
N ASN A 20 -9.10 -14.72 0.81
CA ASN A 20 -10.34 -15.38 0.38
C ASN A 20 -11.58 -14.91 1.15
N GLY A 21 -11.45 -13.84 1.95
CA GLY A 21 -12.55 -13.29 2.74
C GLY A 21 -12.65 -13.82 4.16
N THR A 22 -12.08 -14.99 4.47
CA THR A 22 -12.16 -15.64 5.79
C THR A 22 -10.83 -15.71 6.54
N ASN A 23 -9.70 -15.49 5.84
CA ASN A 23 -8.34 -15.58 6.39
C ASN A 23 -7.73 -14.20 6.72
N TRP A 24 -8.54 -13.27 7.24
CA TRP A 24 -8.12 -11.86 7.43
C TRP A 24 -6.81 -11.73 8.23
N GLY A 25 -6.69 -12.38 9.40
CA GLY A 25 -5.49 -12.27 10.24
C GLY A 25 -4.20 -12.70 9.54
N ASP A 26 -4.21 -13.89 8.93
CA ASP A 26 -3.05 -14.41 8.19
C ASP A 26 -2.72 -13.54 6.98
N PHE A 27 -3.75 -13.07 6.27
CA PHE A 27 -3.58 -12.19 5.12
C PHE A 27 -2.88 -10.88 5.51
N VAL A 28 -3.38 -10.19 6.55
CA VAL A 28 -2.78 -8.92 7.01
C VAL A 28 -1.32 -9.13 7.41
N PHE A 29 -1.03 -10.16 8.20
CA PHE A 29 0.33 -10.46 8.66
C PHE A 29 1.30 -10.71 7.50
N HIS A 30 0.91 -11.55 6.53
CA HIS A 30 1.79 -11.86 5.40
C HIS A 30 1.93 -10.67 4.44
N LEU A 31 0.88 -9.87 4.28
CA LEU A 31 0.93 -8.68 3.45
C LEU A 31 1.85 -7.61 4.04
N GLU A 32 1.78 -7.41 5.37
CA GLU A 32 2.67 -6.52 6.12
C GLU A 32 4.12 -6.96 5.96
N VAL A 33 4.45 -8.22 6.28
CA VAL A 33 5.83 -8.74 6.13
C VAL A 33 6.36 -8.60 4.70
N ASN A 34 5.50 -8.83 3.70
CA ASN A 34 5.89 -8.71 2.29
C ASN A 34 6.15 -7.26 1.87
N MET A 35 5.28 -6.33 2.29
CA MET A 35 5.35 -4.93 1.87
C MET A 35 6.29 -4.07 2.72
N ASP A 36 6.47 -4.40 4.00
CA ASP A 36 7.32 -3.64 4.93
C ASP A 36 8.79 -3.68 4.51
N GLY A 37 9.27 -4.86 4.09
CA GLY A 37 10.61 -5.03 3.54
C GLY A 37 10.91 -4.20 2.27
N GLN A 38 9.88 -3.63 1.63
CA GLN A 38 10.01 -2.76 0.45
C GLN A 38 9.43 -1.35 0.66
N LEU A 39 9.11 -0.97 1.91
CA LEU A 39 8.55 0.34 2.28
C LEU A 39 7.20 0.69 1.62
N PHE A 40 6.51 -0.30 1.04
CA PHE A 40 5.19 -0.11 0.43
C PHE A 40 4.06 -0.13 1.45
N TRP A 41 4.32 -0.73 2.63
CA TRP A 41 3.33 -0.84 3.70
C TRP A 41 2.79 0.53 4.10
N GLY A 42 3.67 1.53 4.22
CA GLY A 42 3.26 2.89 4.56
C GLY A 42 2.36 3.56 3.51
N ASN A 43 2.45 3.20 2.23
CA ASN A 43 1.50 3.66 1.20
C ASN A 43 0.12 3.03 1.42
N LEU A 44 0.10 1.74 1.77
CA LEU A 44 -1.13 0.97 2.01
C LEU A 44 -1.85 1.42 3.30
N THR A 45 -1.12 1.66 4.39
CA THR A 45 -1.71 2.12 5.66
C THR A 45 -2.01 3.61 5.68
N GLY A 46 -1.47 4.37 4.73
CA GLY A 46 -1.62 5.82 4.65
C GLY A 46 -0.62 6.59 5.53
N GLU A 47 0.35 5.91 6.13
CA GLU A 47 1.46 6.54 6.88
C GLU A 47 2.35 7.39 5.96
N ARG A 48 2.55 6.97 4.69
CA ARG A 48 3.26 7.74 3.67
C ARG A 48 2.28 8.60 2.89
N ILE A 49 2.22 9.87 3.25
CA ILE A 49 1.41 10.88 2.58
C ILE A 49 1.94 11.13 1.17
N CYS A 50 1.03 11.27 0.19
CA CYS A 50 1.37 11.69 -1.16
C CYS A 50 2.02 13.08 -1.13
N PRO A 51 3.26 13.25 -1.62
CA PRO A 51 3.87 14.56 -1.74
C PRO A 51 3.07 15.42 -2.73
N PRO A 52 3.03 16.76 -2.55
CA PRO A 52 2.42 17.64 -3.53
C PRO A 52 3.16 17.54 -4.87
N TYR A 53 2.43 17.68 -5.97
CA TYR A 53 3.07 17.81 -7.28
C TYR A 53 3.88 19.11 -7.33
N PRO A 54 5.19 19.06 -7.64
CA PRO A 54 6.03 20.25 -7.62
C PRO A 54 5.64 21.21 -8.74
N GLY A 55 5.58 22.50 -8.41
CA GLY A 55 5.34 23.56 -9.38
C GLY A 55 6.59 23.85 -10.21
N LEU A 56 6.45 23.89 -11.53
CA LEU A 56 7.55 24.25 -12.42
C LEU A 56 7.96 25.72 -12.17
N PRO A 57 9.24 26.01 -11.86
CA PRO A 57 9.73 27.38 -11.71
C PRO A 57 9.52 28.20 -12.99
N MET A 58 9.14 29.47 -12.82
CA MET A 58 9.00 30.38 -13.94
C MET A 58 10.37 30.93 -14.36
N PRO A 59 10.65 31.05 -15.67
CA PRO A 59 11.87 31.68 -16.14
C PRO A 59 12.05 33.11 -15.58
N PRO A 60 13.29 33.53 -15.31
CA PRO A 60 13.55 34.85 -14.75
C PRO A 60 13.12 35.94 -15.74
N THR A 61 12.51 37.00 -15.21
CA THR A 61 12.20 38.21 -15.98
C THR A 61 13.26 39.25 -15.67
N TYR A 62 13.96 39.72 -16.71
CA TYR A 62 15.02 40.71 -16.56
C TYR A 62 14.48 42.14 -16.61
N PRO A 63 14.80 42.98 -15.62
CA PRO A 63 14.55 44.41 -15.71
C PRO A 63 15.28 45.05 -16.92
N PRO A 64 14.70 46.08 -17.57
CA PRO A 64 15.32 46.72 -18.74
C PRO A 64 16.69 47.34 -18.46
N ASP A 65 16.93 47.73 -17.22
CA ASP A 65 18.11 48.40 -16.70
C ASP A 65 19.01 47.48 -15.86
N ALA A 66 18.74 46.17 -15.83
CA ALA A 66 19.56 45.22 -15.09
C ALA A 66 20.98 45.15 -15.66
N ASP A 67 21.96 45.36 -14.79
CA ASP A 67 23.35 45.07 -15.07
C ASP A 67 23.60 43.55 -15.12
N ASP A 68 24.80 43.17 -15.55
CA ASP A 68 25.14 41.77 -15.78
C ASP A 68 25.25 40.98 -14.46
N ASP A 69 25.61 41.64 -13.35
CA ASP A 69 25.64 41.02 -12.02
C ASP A 69 24.22 40.68 -11.56
N ALA A 70 23.26 41.59 -11.75
CA ALA A 70 21.86 41.37 -11.43
C ALA A 70 21.23 40.27 -12.29
N LYS A 71 21.57 40.21 -13.58
CA LYS A 71 21.13 39.11 -14.47
C LYS A 71 21.71 37.77 -14.03
N THR A 72 22.98 37.74 -13.65
CA THR A 72 23.65 36.53 -13.16
C THR A 72 22.99 36.03 -11.89
N ALA A 73 22.73 36.92 -10.92
CA ALA A 73 22.04 36.56 -9.68
C ALA A 73 20.61 36.02 -9.91
N LEU A 74 19.86 36.59 -10.87
CA LEU A 74 18.53 36.07 -11.23
C LEU A 74 18.61 34.69 -11.89
N LEU A 75 19.64 34.44 -12.69
CA LEU A 75 19.87 33.14 -13.32
C LEU A 75 20.26 32.09 -12.27
N GLU A 76 21.20 32.40 -11.39
CA GLU A 76 21.62 31.52 -10.29
C GLU A 76 20.44 31.16 -9.37
N ALA A 77 19.59 32.14 -9.03
CA ALA A 77 18.39 31.90 -8.23
C ALA A 77 17.36 31.02 -8.95
N PHE A 78 17.26 31.12 -10.28
CA PHE A 78 16.41 30.26 -11.09
C PHE A 78 16.99 28.83 -11.17
N GLU A 79 18.29 28.68 -11.37
CA GLU A 79 18.98 27.38 -11.38
C GLU A 79 18.81 26.64 -10.04
N ALA A 80 18.95 27.34 -8.93
CA ALA A 80 18.69 26.78 -7.60
C ALA A 80 17.22 26.33 -7.42
N GLN A 81 16.26 27.10 -7.94
CA GLN A 81 14.85 26.70 -7.94
C GLN A 81 14.60 25.47 -8.84
N MET A 82 15.27 25.39 -10.00
CA MET A 82 15.19 24.24 -10.89
C MET A 82 15.77 22.97 -10.25
N GLU A 83 16.88 23.09 -9.51
CA GLU A 83 17.45 21.98 -8.75
C GLU A 83 16.49 21.48 -7.68
N SER A 84 15.88 22.39 -6.91
CA SER A 84 14.83 22.04 -5.93
C SER A 84 13.64 21.35 -6.61
N TYR A 85 13.15 21.91 -7.73
CA TYR A 85 12.04 21.33 -8.50
C TYR A 85 12.33 19.90 -8.94
N HIS A 86 13.53 19.64 -9.46
CA HIS A 86 13.92 18.29 -9.88
C HIS A 86 14.03 17.32 -8.71
N SER A 87 14.53 17.79 -7.56
CA SER A 87 14.56 16.99 -6.33
C SER A 87 13.15 16.59 -5.89
N ASP A 88 12.24 17.57 -5.79
CA ASP A 88 10.85 17.35 -5.38
C ASP A 88 10.10 16.47 -6.39
N LEU A 89 10.37 16.64 -7.69
CA LEU A 89 9.80 15.80 -8.74
C LEU A 89 10.25 14.36 -8.62
N GLY A 90 11.54 14.13 -8.33
CA GLY A 90 12.06 12.79 -8.09
C GLY A 90 11.38 12.12 -6.88
N VAL A 91 11.12 12.87 -5.80
CA VAL A 91 10.38 12.37 -4.64
C VAL A 91 8.95 12.00 -5.01
N TYR A 92 8.25 12.87 -5.76
CA TYR A 92 6.89 12.62 -6.22
C TYR A 92 6.78 11.39 -7.14
N GLU A 93 7.67 11.27 -8.11
CA GLU A 93 7.70 10.14 -9.05
C GLU A 93 8.02 8.82 -8.34
N THR A 94 8.94 8.85 -7.37
CA THR A 94 9.25 7.69 -6.52
C THR A 94 8.00 7.25 -5.75
N TRP A 95 7.31 8.18 -5.07
CA TRP A 95 6.08 7.87 -4.35
C TRP A 95 5.01 7.28 -5.29
N LEU A 96 4.87 7.81 -6.50
CA LEU A 96 3.91 7.29 -7.48
C LEU A 96 4.24 5.86 -7.93
N CYS A 97 5.53 5.51 -8.04
CA CYS A 97 5.99 4.16 -8.36
C CYS A 97 5.69 3.17 -7.23
N GLU A 98 5.98 3.58 -5.99
CA GLU A 98 5.68 2.80 -4.78
C GLU A 98 4.17 2.58 -4.64
N GLU A 99 3.36 3.62 -4.85
CA GLU A 99 1.89 3.55 -4.82
C GLU A 99 1.31 2.59 -5.87
N LYS A 100 1.86 2.59 -7.09
CA LYS A 100 1.49 1.61 -8.13
C LYS A 100 1.86 0.18 -7.70
N SER A 101 3.02 0.01 -7.07
CA SER A 101 3.50 -1.29 -6.59
C SER A 101 2.66 -1.81 -5.44
N ALA A 102 2.33 -0.97 -4.46
CA ALA A 102 1.45 -1.31 -3.35
C ALA A 102 0.07 -1.77 -3.85
N LYS A 103 -0.54 -1.04 -4.80
CA LYS A 103 -1.80 -1.46 -5.45
C LYS A 103 -1.68 -2.81 -6.14
N ALA A 104 -0.61 -3.01 -6.91
CA ALA A 104 -0.41 -4.25 -7.65
C ALA A 104 -0.29 -5.44 -6.70
N ILE A 105 0.54 -5.34 -5.66
CA ILE A 105 0.71 -6.41 -4.66
C ILE A 105 -0.63 -6.66 -3.96
N LEU A 106 -1.34 -5.63 -3.51
CA LEU A 106 -2.64 -5.79 -2.85
C LEU A 106 -3.61 -6.57 -3.74
N LEU A 107 -3.81 -6.13 -4.98
CA LEU A 107 -4.76 -6.76 -5.91
C LEU A 107 -4.37 -8.20 -6.30
N LEU A 108 -3.07 -8.48 -6.41
CA LEU A 108 -2.57 -9.83 -6.72
C LEU A 108 -2.62 -10.78 -5.53
N SER A 109 -2.82 -10.26 -4.31
CA SER A 109 -2.83 -11.03 -3.06
C SER A 109 -4.24 -11.39 -2.59
N MET A 110 -5.24 -11.35 -3.48
CA MET A 110 -6.63 -11.63 -3.14
C MET A 110 -7.39 -12.27 -4.28
N GLU A 111 -8.47 -12.97 -3.95
CA GLU A 111 -9.38 -13.53 -4.95
C GLU A 111 -10.02 -12.44 -5.81
N VAL A 112 -10.22 -12.75 -7.10
CA VAL A 112 -10.68 -11.79 -8.10
C VAL A 112 -12.03 -11.18 -7.75
N ASP A 113 -12.96 -11.94 -7.16
CA ASP A 113 -14.27 -11.41 -6.79
C ASP A 113 -14.19 -10.36 -5.67
N LEU A 114 -13.19 -10.45 -4.80
CA LEU A 114 -12.94 -9.47 -3.73
C LEU A 114 -12.32 -8.19 -4.29
N THR A 115 -11.42 -8.30 -5.29
CA THR A 115 -10.82 -7.13 -5.96
C THR A 115 -11.86 -6.21 -6.60
N ARG A 116 -13.02 -6.75 -7.00
CA ARG A 116 -14.07 -6.00 -7.67
C ARG A 116 -14.59 -4.84 -6.81
N SER A 117 -14.64 -5.05 -5.48
CA SER A 117 -15.06 -4.02 -4.52
C SER A 117 -14.11 -2.82 -4.43
N LEU A 118 -12.85 -3.00 -4.86
CA LEU A 118 -11.80 -2.00 -4.79
C LEU A 118 -11.71 -1.14 -6.06
N ARG A 119 -12.42 -1.54 -7.12
CA ARG A 119 -12.38 -0.85 -8.41
C ARG A 119 -12.83 0.60 -8.25
N GLY A 120 -12.01 1.53 -8.79
CA GLY A 120 -12.32 2.96 -8.79
C GLY A 120 -11.83 3.70 -7.55
N LEU A 121 -11.31 3.00 -6.53
CA LEU A 121 -10.64 3.65 -5.41
C LEU A 121 -9.28 4.20 -5.87
N PRO A 122 -8.99 5.50 -5.63
CA PRO A 122 -7.87 6.16 -6.28
C PRO A 122 -6.52 5.84 -5.65
N THR A 123 -6.46 5.36 -4.41
CA THR A 123 -5.21 5.05 -3.69
C THR A 123 -5.23 3.68 -3.03
N SER A 124 -4.05 3.08 -2.84
CA SER A 124 -3.87 1.83 -2.10
C SER A 124 -4.42 1.94 -0.68
N TYR A 125 -4.20 3.09 -0.04
CA TYR A 125 -4.82 3.45 1.25
C TYR A 125 -6.34 3.30 1.27
N LEU A 126 -7.06 3.89 0.30
CA LEU A 126 -8.51 3.80 0.28
C LEU A 126 -9.00 2.37 0.01
N MET A 127 -8.25 1.61 -0.80
CA MET A 127 -8.51 0.18 -0.98
C MET A 127 -8.34 -0.59 0.33
N TRP A 128 -7.28 -0.30 1.08
CA TRP A 128 -7.00 -0.94 2.36
C TRP A 128 -8.03 -0.60 3.44
N ASP A 129 -8.40 0.67 3.59
CA ASP A 129 -9.43 1.13 4.53
C ASP A 129 -10.77 0.44 4.24
N HIS A 130 -11.14 0.32 2.95
CA HIS A 130 -12.35 -0.39 2.55
C HIS A 130 -12.33 -1.87 3.00
N LEU A 131 -11.21 -2.56 2.80
CA LEU A 131 -11.05 -3.95 3.23
C LEU A 131 -11.12 -4.09 4.74
N CYS A 132 -10.41 -3.23 5.48
CA CYS A 132 -10.41 -3.22 6.94
C CYS A 132 -11.83 -3.09 7.48
N ARG A 133 -12.62 -2.15 6.96
CA ARG A 133 -14.02 -1.96 7.38
C ARG A 133 -14.91 -3.16 7.04
N SER A 134 -14.66 -3.82 5.92
CA SER A 134 -15.52 -4.89 5.40
C SER A 134 -15.26 -6.25 6.07
N TYR A 135 -14.01 -6.55 6.40
CA TYR A 135 -13.57 -7.90 6.75
C TYR A 135 -12.99 -8.04 8.16
N LYS A 136 -12.45 -6.99 8.77
CA LYS A 136 -11.86 -7.09 10.11
C LYS A 136 -12.89 -7.53 11.15
N ILE A 137 -13.98 -6.76 11.28
CA ILE A 137 -15.06 -7.03 12.25
C ILE A 137 -15.76 -8.36 11.94
N ARG A 138 -15.98 -8.65 10.65
CA ARG A 138 -16.68 -9.87 10.22
C ARG A 138 -15.89 -11.12 10.60
N ASN A 139 -14.58 -11.11 10.38
CA ASN A 139 -13.72 -12.25 10.69
C ASN A 139 -13.50 -12.40 12.21
N GLU A 140 -13.32 -11.29 12.94
CA GLU A 140 -13.23 -11.33 14.39
C GLU A 140 -14.51 -11.92 15.01
N ALA A 141 -15.69 -11.53 14.52
CA ALA A 141 -16.96 -12.09 14.98
C ALA A 141 -17.13 -13.57 14.60
N MET A 142 -16.76 -13.95 13.37
CA MET A 142 -16.85 -15.34 12.91
C MET A 142 -15.94 -16.26 13.73
N TYR A 143 -14.70 -15.84 14.00
CA TYR A 143 -13.76 -16.59 14.85
C TYR A 143 -14.34 -16.84 16.25
N LEU A 144 -14.93 -15.81 16.87
CA LEU A 144 -15.56 -15.95 18.19
C LEU A 144 -16.74 -16.93 18.18
N VAL A 145 -17.59 -16.90 17.14
CA VAL A 145 -18.72 -17.85 17.02
C VAL A 145 -18.22 -19.28 16.93
N VAL A 146 -17.24 -19.55 16.05
CA VAL A 146 -16.66 -20.89 15.89
C VAL A 146 -16.04 -21.38 17.20
N VAL A 147 -15.28 -20.54 17.89
CA VAL A 147 -14.66 -20.89 19.18
C VAL A 147 -15.72 -21.20 20.25
N VAL A 148 -16.82 -20.44 20.29
CA VAL A 148 -17.91 -20.67 21.24
C VAL A 148 -18.65 -21.97 20.93
N GLU A 149 -18.96 -22.25 19.66
CA GLU A 149 -19.62 -23.49 19.24
C GLU A 149 -18.74 -24.71 19.53
N GLU A 150 -17.44 -24.64 19.25
CA GLU A 150 -16.50 -25.72 19.56
C GLU A 150 -16.41 -25.97 21.08
N ALA A 151 -16.31 -24.90 21.88
CA ALA A 151 -16.32 -25.01 23.33
C ALA A 151 -17.65 -25.59 23.86
N GLN A 152 -18.79 -25.26 23.24
CA GLN A 152 -20.09 -25.84 23.59
C GLN A 152 -20.19 -27.32 23.20
N SER A 153 -19.68 -27.69 22.03
CA SER A 153 -19.61 -29.08 21.56
C SER A 153 -18.75 -29.93 22.48
N LEU A 154 -17.58 -29.44 22.87
CA LEU A 154 -16.70 -30.12 23.84
C LEU A 154 -17.40 -30.31 25.20
N ARG A 155 -18.11 -29.29 25.70
CA ARG A 155 -18.90 -29.40 26.94
C ARG A 155 -20.04 -30.42 26.81
N GLN A 156 -20.70 -30.51 25.66
CA GLN A 156 -21.74 -31.52 25.42
C GLN A 156 -21.15 -32.93 25.38
N LEU A 157 -19.98 -33.10 24.75
CA LEU A 157 -19.27 -34.38 24.69
C LEU A 157 -18.89 -34.88 26.10
N ASP A 158 -18.33 -34.01 26.94
CA ASP A 158 -18.01 -34.31 28.35
C ASP A 158 -19.26 -34.63 29.16
N SER A 159 -20.36 -33.89 28.94
CA SER A 159 -21.63 -34.15 29.62
C SER A 159 -22.25 -35.49 29.24
N THR A 160 -22.10 -35.93 27.98
CA THR A 160 -22.57 -37.26 27.57
C THR A 160 -21.72 -38.39 28.14
N PHE A 161 -20.42 -38.17 28.39
CA PHE A 161 -19.53 -39.19 28.95
C PHE A 161 -19.87 -39.53 30.42
N GLU A 162 -20.26 -38.52 31.22
CA GLU A 162 -20.71 -38.72 32.61
C GLU A 162 -22.05 -39.48 32.70
N ASP A 163 -22.94 -39.35 31.71
CA ASP A 163 -24.23 -40.07 31.68
C ASP A 163 -24.10 -41.57 31.34
N PHE A 164 -22.94 -42.04 30.84
CA PHE A 164 -22.70 -43.47 30.56
C PHE A 164 -22.16 -44.27 31.76
N HIS A 165 -21.98 -43.65 32.92
CA HIS A 165 -21.42 -44.28 34.13
C HIS A 165 -22.44 -44.67 35.22
N CYS A 166 -23.73 -44.79 34.89
CA CYS A 166 -24.76 -45.39 35.78
C CYS A 166 -25.19 -46.79 35.32
#